data_AF-A0A2W4SQF7-F1
#
_entry.id   AF-A0A2W4SQF7-F1
#
_cell.length_a   1.000
_cell.length_b   1.000
_cell.length_c   1.000
_cell.angle_alpha   90.00
_cell.angle_beta   90.00
_cell.angle_gamma   90.00
#
_symmetry.space_group_name_H-M   'P 1'
#
loop_
_entity.id
_entity.type
_entity.pdbx_description
1 polymer ?
#
loop_
_entity_poly.entity_id
_entity_poly.type
_entity_poly.pdbx_seq_one_letter_code
_entity_poly.pdbx_strand_id
1 'polypeptide(L)'
;MQVLRAIAAFMVAVHHIQADAAVVAPQGGLSPVWRDILPWMAGVDIFFVISGFIMVHASGELFGRPGATRLFLERRIARIVPLYWAATTLFLLIGYVVPAALNSGAPDLGQIMASYLFWPAVSTQGLVQPVYSLGWTLNYEMLFYVLFAAALVLPRASV
;
A
#
# COMPACT_ATOMS: atom_id res chain seq x y z
N MET A 1 5.76 13.45 14.03
CA MET A 1 5.57 12.27 13.14
C MET A 1 4.44 11.35 13.56
N GLN A 2 4.36 10.90 14.82
CA GLN A 2 3.31 9.95 15.25
C GLN A 2 1.88 10.52 15.12
N VAL A 3 1.67 11.78 15.50
CA VAL A 3 0.37 12.47 15.34
C VAL A 3 -0.07 12.51 13.88
N LEU A 4 0.83 12.84 12.95
CA LEU A 4 0.50 12.87 11.52
C LEU A 4 0.15 11.47 10.98
N ARG A 5 0.83 10.42 11.45
CA ARG A 5 0.47 9.02 11.10
C ARG A 5 -0.90 8.63 11.65
N ALA A 6 -1.24 9.08 12.86
CA ALA A 6 -2.56 8.84 13.44
C ALA A 6 -3.67 9.55 12.64
N ILE A 7 -3.44 10.81 12.26
CA ILE A 7 -4.36 11.56 11.38
C ILE A 7 -4.51 10.87 10.03
N ALA A 8 -3.41 10.47 9.39
CA ALA A 8 -3.42 9.76 8.12
C ALA A 8 -4.18 8.42 8.21
N ALA A 9 -3.94 7.62 9.25
CA ALA A 9 -4.66 6.37 9.49
C ALA A 9 -6.16 6.60 9.64
N PHE A 10 -6.56 7.63 10.39
CA PHE A 10 -7.96 7.99 10.58
C PHE A 10 -8.62 8.42 9.27
N MET A 11 -7.96 9.26 8.47
CA MET A 11 -8.46 9.69 7.16
C MET A 11 -8.69 8.49 6.22
N VAL A 12 -7.74 7.54 6.16
CA VAL A 12 -7.88 6.31 5.35
C VAL A 12 -9.01 5.42 5.87
N ALA A 13 -9.16 5.30 7.19
CA ALA A 13 -10.26 4.55 7.79
C ALA A 13 -11.63 5.15 7.42
N VAL A 14 -11.79 6.48 7.51
CA VAL A 14 -13.02 7.18 7.11
C VAL A 14 -13.31 6.96 5.62
N HIS A 15 -12.30 7.03 4.76
CA HIS A 15 -12.44 6.77 3.33
C HIS A 15 -13.00 5.36 3.04
N HIS A 16 -12.44 4.32 3.68
CA HIS A 16 -12.93 2.96 3.51
C HIS A 16 -14.34 2.75 4.11
N ILE A 17 -14.61 3.30 5.29
CA ILE A 17 -15.94 3.23 5.91
C ILE A 17 -17.00 3.88 5.00
N GLN A 18 -16.70 5.02 4.38
CA GLN A 18 -17.62 5.67 3.45
C GLN A 18 -17.88 4.82 2.20
N ALA A 19 -16.82 4.22 1.63
CA ALA A 19 -16.94 3.33 0.48
C ALA A 19 -17.79 2.09 0.79
N ASP A 20 -17.55 1.43 1.92
CA ASP A 20 -18.31 0.24 2.34
C ASP A 20 -19.76 0.61 2.70
N ALA A 21 -19.96 1.69 3.43
CA ALA A 21 -21.30 2.15 3.81
C ALA A 21 -22.12 2.64 2.60
N ALA A 22 -21.50 3.13 1.52
CA ALA A 22 -22.19 3.43 0.26
C ALA A 22 -22.80 2.17 -0.39
N VAL A 23 -22.20 0.99 -0.18
CA VAL A 23 -22.70 -0.29 -0.69
C VAL A 23 -23.75 -0.89 0.25
N VAL A 24 -23.54 -0.79 1.56
CA VAL A 24 -24.37 -1.47 2.59
C VAL A 24 -25.61 -0.65 2.98
N ALA A 25 -25.51 0.67 3.14
CA ALA A 25 -26.62 1.49 3.62
C ALA A 25 -27.90 1.40 2.76
N PRO A 26 -27.81 1.42 1.40
CA PRO A 26 -28.99 1.27 0.56
C PRO A 26 -29.71 -0.07 0.74
N GLN A 27 -28.99 -1.14 1.10
CA GLN A 27 -29.56 -2.47 1.35
C GLN A 27 -30.43 -2.50 2.62
N GLY A 28 -30.16 -1.61 3.57
CA GLY A 28 -30.94 -1.40 4.79
C GLY A 28 -31.98 -0.29 4.70
N GLY A 29 -32.23 0.27 3.50
CA GLY A 29 -33.16 1.40 3.32
C GLY A 29 -32.64 2.73 3.88
N LEU A 30 -31.36 2.81 4.24
CA LEU A 30 -30.72 4.04 4.69
C LEU A 30 -30.11 4.76 3.49
N SER A 31 -30.32 6.07 3.40
CA SER A 31 -29.56 6.91 2.48
C SER A 31 -28.30 7.37 3.19
N PRO A 32 -27.08 6.97 2.76
CA PRO A 32 -25.88 7.53 3.33
C PRO A 32 -25.81 9.03 3.02
N VAL A 33 -25.77 9.86 4.06
CA VAL A 33 -25.53 11.31 3.93
C VAL A 33 -24.06 11.56 4.19
N TRP A 34 -23.27 11.53 3.12
CA TRP A 34 -21.85 11.90 3.20
C TRP A 34 -21.69 13.38 2.90
N ARG A 35 -20.76 14.01 3.62
CA ARG A 35 -20.26 15.33 3.27
C ARG A 35 -18.77 15.16 3.02
N ASP A 36 -18.33 15.46 1.80
CA ASP A 36 -16.91 15.47 1.42
C ASP A 36 -16.23 16.73 1.98
N ILE A 37 -16.29 16.88 3.31
CA ILE A 37 -15.74 18.04 4.03
C ILE A 37 -14.21 18.05 3.92
N LEU A 38 -13.61 16.87 3.80
CA LEU A 38 -12.16 16.69 3.68
C LEU A 38 -11.83 15.63 2.62
N PRO A 39 -10.67 15.74 1.95
CA PRO A 39 -10.20 14.72 1.03
C PRO A 39 -9.67 13.52 1.83
N TRP A 40 -10.56 12.64 2.28
CA TRP A 40 -10.22 11.49 3.15
C TRP A 40 -9.14 10.58 2.56
N MET A 41 -9.09 10.47 1.23
CA MET A 41 -8.08 9.70 0.51
C MET A 41 -6.65 10.28 0.65
N ALA A 42 -6.52 11.57 0.96
CA ALA A 42 -5.22 12.23 1.15
C ALA A 42 -4.41 11.70 2.35
N GLY A 43 -5.04 10.89 3.21
CA GLY A 43 -4.30 10.16 4.25
C GLY A 43 -3.20 9.26 3.67
N VAL A 44 -3.43 8.69 2.47
CA VAL A 44 -2.42 7.90 1.76
C VAL A 44 -1.21 8.76 1.38
N ASP A 45 -1.45 9.96 0.86
CA ASP A 45 -0.39 10.90 0.47
C ASP A 45 0.46 11.31 1.69
N ILE A 46 -0.19 11.55 2.83
CA ILE A 46 0.49 11.88 4.08
C ILE A 46 1.39 10.71 4.52
N PHE A 47 0.92 9.46 4.45
CA PHE A 47 1.74 8.29 4.75
C PHE A 47 2.95 8.19 3.82
N PHE A 48 2.76 8.47 2.54
CA PHE A 48 3.82 8.40 1.54
C PHE A 48 4.92 9.44 1.82
N VAL A 49 4.54 10.70 2.02
CA VAL A 49 5.47 11.81 2.35
C VAL A 49 6.22 11.53 3.65
N ILE A 50 5.51 11.08 4.69
CA ILE A 50 6.10 10.71 5.97
C ILE A 50 7.11 9.57 5.78
N SER A 51 6.78 8.57 4.99
CA SER A 51 7.66 7.43 4.74
C SER A 51 8.93 7.92 4.05
N GLY A 52 8.83 8.73 3.00
CA GLY A 52 9.96 9.36 2.31
C GLY A 52 10.88 10.15 3.25
N PHE A 53 10.29 11.04 4.06
CA PHE A 53 11.03 11.82 5.06
C PHE A 53 11.80 10.93 6.04
N ILE A 54 11.15 9.88 6.57
CA ILE A 54 11.81 8.95 7.49
C ILE A 54 12.94 8.18 6.80
N MET A 55 12.80 7.81 5.51
CA MET A 55 13.89 7.11 4.80
C MET A 55 15.13 7.98 4.73
N VAL A 56 14.99 9.23 4.30
CA VAL A 56 16.11 10.18 4.19
C VAL A 56 16.72 10.44 5.56
N HIS A 57 15.89 10.76 6.55
CA HIS A 57 16.36 11.11 7.89
C HIS A 57 17.06 9.93 8.59
N ALA A 58 16.46 8.73 8.55
CA ALA A 58 17.01 7.54 9.21
C ALA A 58 18.16 6.89 8.44
N SER A 59 18.23 7.06 7.11
CA SER A 59 19.30 6.51 6.27
C SER A 59 20.41 7.53 6.00
N GLY A 60 20.42 8.67 6.70
CA GLY A 60 21.38 9.74 6.46
C GLY A 60 22.84 9.31 6.59
N GLU A 61 23.14 8.39 7.50
CA GLU A 61 24.49 7.83 7.66
C GLU A 61 24.81 6.68 6.71
N LEU A 62 23.81 6.16 5.99
CA LEU A 62 23.97 5.02 5.08
C LEU A 62 24.46 5.44 3.70
N PHE A 63 24.35 6.72 3.32
CA PHE A 63 24.80 7.22 2.03
C PHE A 63 26.30 6.94 1.79
N GLY A 64 26.63 6.32 0.65
CA GLY A 64 28.00 6.01 0.24
C GLY A 64 28.69 4.91 1.06
N ARG A 65 28.02 4.28 2.05
CA ARG A 65 28.60 3.18 2.82
C ARG A 65 28.46 1.84 2.07
N PRO A 66 29.51 1.02 1.98
CA PRO A 66 29.42 -0.33 1.43
C PRO A 66 28.32 -1.14 2.14
N GLY A 67 27.45 -1.79 1.37
CA GLY A 67 26.37 -2.64 1.90
C GLY A 67 25.13 -1.89 2.43
N ALA A 68 25.13 -0.55 2.43
CA ALA A 68 23.99 0.27 2.86
C ALA A 68 22.69 -0.06 2.12
N THR A 69 22.75 -0.18 0.80
CA THR A 69 21.61 -0.50 -0.06
C THR A 69 20.98 -1.85 0.30
N ARG A 70 21.83 -2.87 0.50
CA ARG A 70 21.39 -4.23 0.89
C ARG A 70 20.71 -4.19 2.26
N LEU A 71 21.35 -3.56 3.25
CA LEU A 71 20.81 -3.42 4.60
C LEU A 71 19.47 -2.67 4.62
N PHE A 72 19.33 -1.62 3.81
CA PHE A 72 18.09 -0.86 3.68
C PHE A 72 16.95 -1.72 3.11
N LEU A 73 17.20 -2.45 2.03
CA LEU A 73 16.20 -3.30 1.39
C LEU A 73 15.81 -4.48 2.28
N GLU A 74 16.77 -5.15 2.92
CA GLU A 74 16.50 -6.29 3.80
C GLU A 74 15.56 -5.93 4.95
N ARG A 75 15.82 -4.81 5.64
CA ARG A 75 14.98 -4.34 6.76
C ARG A 75 13.54 -4.08 6.33
N ARG A 76 13.34 -3.61 5.09
CA ARG A 76 12.02 -3.28 4.55
C ARG A 76 11.30 -4.51 4.03
N ILE A 77 12.00 -5.35 3.28
CA ILE A 77 11.48 -6.62 2.78
C ILE A 77 11.04 -7.51 3.94
N ALA A 78 11.88 -7.69 4.95
CA ALA A 78 11.58 -8.53 6.12
C ALA A 78 10.35 -8.03 6.92
N ARG A 79 10.03 -6.74 6.84
CA ARG A 79 8.88 -6.14 7.52
C ARG A 79 7.59 -6.24 6.70
N ILE A 80 7.67 -5.99 5.39
CA ILE A 80 6.50 -5.75 4.56
C ILE A 80 6.06 -7.01 3.82
N VAL A 81 7.02 -7.74 3.24
CA VAL A 81 6.73 -8.88 2.37
C VAL A 81 5.99 -10.01 3.10
N PRO A 82 6.41 -10.44 4.31
CA PRO A 82 5.72 -11.53 5.01
C PRO A 82 4.25 -11.19 5.32
N LEU A 83 3.99 -9.97 5.78
CA LEU A 83 2.64 -9.53 6.13
C LEU A 83 1.75 -9.41 4.89
N TYR A 84 2.28 -8.83 3.81
CA TYR A 84 1.55 -8.68 2.56
C TYR A 84 1.24 -10.03 1.90
N TRP A 85 2.22 -10.94 1.87
CA TRP A 85 2.00 -12.30 1.37
C TRP A 85 0.97 -13.07 2.20
N ALA A 86 1.00 -12.93 3.52
CA ALA A 86 -0.01 -13.53 4.39
C ALA A 86 -1.41 -12.99 4.08
N ALA A 87 -1.56 -11.66 3.99
CA ALA A 87 -2.84 -11.02 3.67
C ALA A 87 -3.36 -11.41 2.26
N THR A 88 -2.49 -11.42 1.26
CA THR A 88 -2.85 -11.80 -0.12
C THR A 88 -3.24 -13.27 -0.20
N THR A 89 -2.51 -14.15 0.47
CA THR A 89 -2.84 -15.59 0.55
C THR A 89 -4.18 -15.79 1.24
N LEU A 90 -4.42 -15.11 2.37
CA LEU A 90 -5.69 -15.19 3.08
C LEU A 90 -6.85 -14.72 2.21
N PHE A 91 -6.68 -13.61 1.49
CA PHE A 91 -7.68 -13.11 0.56
C PHE A 91 -8.00 -14.11 -0.56
N LEU A 92 -6.98 -14.74 -1.15
CA LEU A 92 -7.16 -15.79 -2.15
C LEU A 92 -7.87 -17.03 -1.59
N LEU A 93 -7.53 -17.47 -0.38
CA LEU A 93 -8.19 -18.60 0.28
C LEU A 93 -9.66 -18.32 0.57
N ILE A 94 -9.98 -17.12 1.07
CA ILE A 94 -11.37 -16.69 1.28
C ILE A 94 -12.12 -16.65 -0.05
N GLY A 95 -11.52 -16.10 -1.10
CA GLY A 95 -12.11 -16.06 -2.44
C GLY A 95 -12.33 -17.44 -3.06
N TYR A 96 -11.49 -18.42 -2.72
CA TYR A 96 -11.66 -19.81 -3.15
C TYR A 96 -12.83 -20.51 -2.43
N VAL A 97 -12.98 -20.29 -1.11
CA VAL A 97 -14.04 -20.90 -0.29
C VAL A 97 -15.39 -20.19 -0.50
N VAL A 98 -15.37 -18.87 -0.67
CA VAL A 98 -16.54 -18.01 -0.83
C VAL A 98 -16.35 -17.10 -2.05
N PRO A 99 -16.57 -17.60 -3.27
CA PRO A 99 -16.39 -16.80 -4.49
C PRO A 99 -17.24 -15.53 -4.51
N ALA A 100 -18.42 -15.56 -3.90
CA ALA A 100 -19.31 -14.41 -3.78
C ALA A 100 -18.76 -13.28 -2.88
N ALA A 101 -17.74 -13.55 -2.06
CA ALA A 101 -17.07 -12.53 -1.25
C ALA A 101 -16.08 -11.69 -2.08
N LEU A 102 -15.72 -12.14 -3.29
CA LEU A 102 -14.89 -11.36 -4.19
C LEU A 102 -15.75 -10.31 -4.90
N ASN A 103 -15.51 -9.04 -4.58
CA ASN A 103 -16.05 -7.91 -5.36
C ASN A 103 -15.36 -7.79 -6.74
N SER A 104 -14.31 -8.56 -6.99
CA SER A 104 -13.59 -8.72 -8.24
C SER A 104 -13.84 -10.13 -8.81
N GLY A 105 -13.77 -10.28 -10.14
CA GLY A 105 -13.74 -11.61 -10.74
C GLY A 105 -12.56 -12.45 -10.24
N ALA A 106 -12.57 -13.76 -10.50
CA ALA A 106 -11.47 -14.65 -10.14
C ALA A 106 -10.18 -14.21 -10.86
N PRO A 107 -9.07 -13.97 -10.14
CA PRO A 107 -7.82 -13.54 -10.75
C PRO A 107 -7.13 -14.68 -11.49
N ASP A 108 -6.46 -14.36 -12.59
CA ASP A 108 -5.61 -15.32 -13.30
C ASP A 108 -4.26 -15.56 -12.60
N LEU A 109 -3.53 -16.60 -13.02
CA LEU A 109 -2.23 -16.94 -12.44
C LEU A 109 -1.19 -15.81 -12.60
N GLY A 110 -1.24 -15.07 -13.72
CA GLY A 110 -0.34 -13.95 -13.97
C GLY A 110 -0.60 -12.78 -13.01
N GLN A 111 -1.86 -12.46 -12.72
CA GLN A 111 -2.27 -11.45 -11.74
C GLN A 111 -1.87 -11.84 -10.32
N ILE A 112 -1.99 -13.12 -9.97
CA ILE A 112 -1.53 -13.66 -8.69
C ILE A 112 -0.02 -13.47 -8.57
N MET A 113 0.75 -13.96 -9.55
CA MET A 113 2.21 -13.82 -9.55
C MET A 113 2.65 -12.35 -9.51
N ALA A 114 2.03 -11.50 -10.31
CA ALA A 114 2.30 -10.06 -10.31
C ALA A 114 2.07 -9.44 -8.92
N SER A 115 1.02 -9.85 -8.22
CA SER A 115 0.73 -9.38 -6.87
C SER A 115 1.84 -9.75 -5.89
N TYR A 116 2.26 -11.02 -5.85
CA TYR A 116 3.34 -11.45 -4.95
C TYR A 116 4.70 -10.79 -5.25
N LEU A 117 4.93 -10.40 -6.51
CA LEU A 117 6.14 -9.69 -6.96
C LEU A 117 6.03 -8.16 -6.85
N PHE A 118 4.91 -7.62 -6.37
CA PHE A 118 4.63 -6.18 -6.35
C PHE A 118 4.67 -5.52 -7.74
N TRP A 119 4.39 -6.29 -8.78
CA TRP A 119 4.33 -5.82 -10.16
C TRP A 119 2.97 -5.15 -10.44
N PRO A 120 2.95 -3.95 -11.04
CA PRO A 120 1.71 -3.26 -11.39
C PRO A 120 1.04 -3.92 -12.60
N ALA A 121 0.26 -4.97 -12.36
CA ALA A 121 -0.59 -5.62 -13.35
C ALA A 121 -2.00 -5.03 -13.37
N VAL A 122 -2.68 -5.17 -14.51
CA VAL A 122 -4.09 -4.81 -14.66
C VAL A 122 -4.95 -5.90 -14.04
N SER A 123 -5.80 -5.52 -13.09
CA SER A 123 -6.77 -6.39 -12.43
C SER A 123 -7.94 -6.73 -13.35
N THR A 124 -8.78 -7.68 -12.93
CA THR A 124 -10.01 -8.07 -13.65
C THR A 124 -11.00 -6.91 -13.87
N GLN A 125 -10.83 -5.81 -13.14
CA GLN A 125 -11.68 -4.61 -13.21
C GLN A 125 -11.09 -3.52 -14.12
N GLY A 126 -9.97 -3.80 -14.81
CA GLY A 126 -9.27 -2.82 -15.66
C GLY A 126 -8.42 -1.81 -14.89
N LEU A 127 -8.34 -1.92 -13.57
CA LEU A 127 -7.54 -1.04 -12.71
C LEU A 127 -6.14 -1.62 -12.46
N VAL A 128 -5.12 -0.77 -12.38
CA VAL A 128 -3.74 -1.17 -12.04
C VAL A 128 -3.64 -1.37 -10.52
N GLN A 129 -3.98 -2.56 -10.05
CA GLN A 129 -3.96 -2.92 -8.65
C GLN A 129 -3.72 -4.43 -8.49
N PRO A 130 -3.07 -4.86 -7.39
CA PRO A 130 -2.88 -6.27 -7.12
C PRO A 130 -4.21 -6.96 -6.78
N VAL A 131 -4.17 -8.29 -6.71
CA VAL A 131 -5.31 -9.16 -6.35
C VAL A 131 -5.97 -8.68 -5.05
N TYR A 132 -5.16 -8.38 -4.04
CA TYR A 132 -5.63 -7.68 -2.85
C TYR A 132 -5.62 -6.17 -3.14
N SER A 133 -6.77 -5.61 -3.52
CA SER A 133 -6.88 -4.22 -4.03
C SER A 133 -6.20 -3.19 -3.12
N LEU A 134 -6.35 -3.28 -1.80
CA LEU A 134 -5.71 -2.40 -0.80
C LEU A 134 -4.17 -2.37 -0.90
N GLY A 135 -3.55 -3.37 -1.51
CA GLY A 135 -2.12 -3.45 -1.77
C GLY A 135 -1.61 -2.51 -2.86
N TRP A 136 -2.47 -1.76 -3.56
CA TRP A 136 -2.07 -0.88 -4.66
C TRP A 136 -1.00 0.14 -4.25
N THR A 137 -1.14 0.77 -3.07
CA THR A 137 -0.17 1.74 -2.52
C THR A 137 1.19 1.09 -2.25
N LEU A 138 1.19 -0.19 -1.89
CA LEU A 138 2.38 -0.93 -1.53
C LEU A 138 3.26 -1.21 -2.76
N ASN A 139 2.67 -1.40 -3.95
CA ASN A 139 3.43 -1.49 -5.20
C ASN A 139 4.23 -0.20 -5.44
N TYR A 140 3.62 0.97 -5.24
CA TYR A 140 4.32 2.26 -5.33
C TYR A 140 5.41 2.40 -4.27
N GLU A 141 5.14 1.92 -3.05
CA GLU A 141 6.12 1.95 -1.96
C GLU A 141 7.34 1.06 -2.27
N MET A 142 7.16 -0.13 -2.84
CA MET A 142 8.25 -1.01 -3.26
C MET A 142 9.09 -0.40 -4.39
N LEU A 143 8.44 0.21 -5.39
CA LEU A 143 9.14 0.96 -6.43
C LEU A 143 9.97 2.10 -5.82
N PHE A 144 9.37 2.86 -4.90
CA PHE A 144 10.06 3.95 -4.22
C PHE A 144 11.28 3.46 -3.42
N TYR A 145 11.19 2.28 -2.80
CA TYR A 145 12.32 1.68 -2.10
C TYR A 145 13.46 1.33 -3.04
N VAL A 146 13.18 0.80 -4.23
CA VAL A 146 14.19 0.49 -5.25
C VAL A 146 14.87 1.78 -5.72
N LEU A 147 14.10 2.84 -5.99
CA LEU A 147 14.64 4.14 -6.39
C LEU A 147 15.51 4.76 -5.27
N PHE A 148 15.05 4.70 -4.02
CA PHE A 148 15.82 5.20 -2.89
C PHE A 148 17.09 4.38 -2.63
N ALA A 149 17.01 3.06 -2.78
CA ALA A 149 18.13 2.13 -2.69
C ALA A 149 19.22 2.45 -3.74
N ALA A 150 18.82 2.83 -4.96
CA ALA A 150 19.73 3.32 -5.99
C ALA A 150 20.36 4.67 -5.59
N ALA A 151 19.58 5.59 -5.01
CA ALA A 151 20.09 6.88 -4.54
C ALA A 151 21.09 6.76 -3.38
N LEU A 152 20.96 5.75 -2.51
CA LEU A 152 21.89 5.50 -1.39
C LEU A 152 23.33 5.16 -1.84
N VAL A 153 23.50 4.71 -3.09
CA VAL A 153 24.83 4.45 -3.68
C VAL A 153 25.62 5.75 -3.86
N LEU A 154 24.92 6.87 -4.04
CA LEU A 154 25.55 8.17 -4.21
C LEU A 154 26.12 8.69 -2.88
N PRO A 155 27.27 9.38 -2.90
CA PRO A 155 27.78 10.06 -1.72
C PRO A 155 26.80 11.15 -1.28
N ARG A 156 26.75 11.39 0.02
CA ARG A 156 25.89 12.44 0.57
C ARG A 156 26.38 13.80 0.07
N ALA A 157 25.49 14.57 -0.56
CA ALA A 157 25.79 15.95 -0.92
C ALA A 157 26.10 16.74 0.37
N SER A 158 27.33 17.25 0.48
CA SER A 158 27.71 18.20 1.52
C SER A 158 27.09 19.55 1.17
N VAL A 159 26.07 19.96 1.93
CA VAL A 159 25.58 21.34 1.95
C VAL A 159 26.27 22.08 3.09
#